data_AF-A0A2J0M2Z8-F1
#
_entry.id   AF-A0A2J0M2Z8-F1
#
_cell.length_a   1.000
_cell.length_b   1.000
_cell.length_c   1.000
_cell.angle_alpha   90.00
_cell.angle_beta   90.00
_cell.angle_gamma   90.00
#
_symmetry.space_group_name_H-M   'P 1'
#
loop_
_entity.id
_entity.type
_entity.pdbx_description
1 polymer ?
#
loop_
_entity_poly.entity_id
_entity_poly.type
_entity_poly.pdbx_seq_one_letter_code
_entity_poly.pdbx_strand_id
1 'polypeptide(L)' 'MQGLTPGGAVPSAGQQDFNKDTDKDGLPDQLETIYGTNPNKADTDGDGFKDGEEIEKGYNPNGPGKLF' A
#
# COMPACT_ATOMS: atom_id res chain seq x y z
N MET A 1 -4.15 27.89 -29.96
CA MET A 1 -5.09 27.03 -29.22
C MET A 1 -4.66 25.58 -29.40
N GLN A 2 -4.00 25.00 -28.39
CA GLN A 2 -3.75 23.56 -28.20
C GLN A 2 -3.14 23.42 -26.79
N GLY A 3 -3.73 22.54 -25.97
CA GLY A 3 -3.77 22.65 -24.52
C GLY A 3 -2.56 22.08 -23.76
N LEU A 4 -2.38 22.63 -22.55
CA LEU A 4 -1.57 22.06 -21.47
C LEU A 4 -2.28 20.82 -20.93
N THR A 5 -1.70 19.63 -21.09
CA THR A 5 -1.97 18.50 -20.21
C THR A 5 -0.79 18.37 -19.24
N PRO A 6 -0.93 18.71 -17.95
CA PRO A 6 0.07 18.38 -16.95
C PRO A 6 -0.15 16.93 -16.49
N GLY A 7 0.93 16.14 -16.41
CA GLY A 7 0.92 14.89 -15.65
C GLY A 7 0.96 13.60 -16.47
N GLY A 8 1.76 13.57 -17.55
CA GLY A 8 2.25 12.30 -18.07
C GLY A 8 3.16 11.67 -17.03
N ALA A 9 2.68 10.65 -16.33
CA ALA A 9 3.49 9.80 -15.47
C ALA A 9 4.69 9.29 -16.29
N VAL A 10 5.88 9.68 -15.88
CA VAL A 10 7.13 9.15 -16.42
C VAL A 10 7.19 7.66 -16.09
N PRO A 11 7.35 6.75 -17.06
CA PRO A 11 7.63 5.36 -16.75
C PRO A 11 9.13 5.26 -16.42
N SER A 12 9.48 5.52 -15.17
CA SER A 12 10.85 5.35 -14.67
C SER A 12 11.14 3.85 -14.54
N ALA A 13 11.84 3.32 -15.53
CA ALA A 13 12.43 2.00 -15.47
C ALA A 13 13.41 1.89 -14.28
N GLY A 14 13.20 0.90 -13.40
CA GLY A 14 14.27 0.28 -12.62
C GLY A 14 14.69 0.93 -11.31
N GLN A 15 13.86 1.78 -10.69
CA GLN A 15 14.08 2.10 -9.27
C GLN A 15 13.47 0.99 -8.41
N GLN A 16 14.18 0.61 -7.36
CA GLN A 16 13.55 -0.04 -6.22
C GLN A 16 12.48 0.93 -5.73
N ASP A 17 11.24 0.74 -6.19
CA ASP A 17 10.14 1.61 -5.87
C ASP A 17 9.78 1.35 -4.41
N PHE A 18 10.44 2.08 -3.50
CA PHE A 18 10.08 2.10 -2.07
C PHE A 18 8.63 2.56 -1.83
N ASN A 19 7.99 3.09 -2.88
CA ASN A 19 6.58 3.46 -2.93
C ASN A 19 5.73 2.48 -3.76
N LYS A 20 6.25 1.30 -4.13
CA LYS A 20 5.46 0.30 -4.83
C LYS A 20 4.39 -0.21 -3.87
N ASP A 21 3.15 -0.07 -4.29
CA ASP A 21 1.96 -0.47 -3.57
C ASP A 21 1.11 -1.24 -4.59
N THR A 22 1.20 -2.57 -4.55
CA THR A 22 0.69 -3.44 -5.62
C THR A 22 -0.83 -3.48 -5.64
N ASP A 23 -1.44 -3.59 -4.46
CA ASP A 23 -2.89 -3.71 -4.30
C ASP A 23 -3.58 -2.38 -3.95
N LYS A 24 -2.82 -1.30 -3.77
CA LYS A 24 -3.29 0.09 -3.67
C LYS A 24 -4.13 0.31 -2.42
N ASP A 25 -3.68 -0.25 -1.31
CA ASP A 25 -4.32 -0.13 -0.02
C ASP A 25 -3.79 1.04 0.81
N GLY A 26 -2.62 1.59 0.42
CA GLY A 26 -1.93 2.67 1.10
C GLY A 26 -0.70 2.20 1.89
N LEU A 27 -0.40 0.90 1.92
CA LEU A 27 0.80 0.33 2.51
C LEU A 27 1.75 -0.14 1.38
N PRO A 28 2.96 0.44 1.24
CA PRO A 28 3.90 -0.03 0.23
C PRO A 28 4.40 -1.45 0.52
N ASP A 29 4.62 -2.25 -0.54
CA ASP A 29 4.96 -3.68 -0.49
C ASP A 29 6.12 -4.02 0.45
N GLN A 30 7.07 -3.09 0.60
CA GLN A 30 8.20 -3.25 1.51
C GLN A 30 7.78 -3.15 2.98
N LEU A 31 6.89 -2.21 3.31
CA LEU A 31 6.30 -2.13 4.64
C LEU A 31 5.40 -3.33 4.90
N GLU A 32 4.64 -3.76 3.89
CA GLU A 32 3.83 -4.97 3.99
C GLU A 32 4.67 -6.19 4.36
N THR A 33 5.82 -6.36 3.70
CA THR A 33 6.79 -7.42 4.05
C THR A 33 7.31 -7.31 5.50
N ILE A 34 7.45 -6.09 6.02
CA ILE A 34 7.91 -5.83 7.41
C ILE A 34 6.80 -6.13 8.43
N TYR A 35 5.55 -5.75 8.13
CA TYR A 35 4.39 -6.03 8.96
C TYR A 35 3.87 -7.47 8.81
N GLY A 36 4.36 -8.20 7.80
CA GLY A 36 3.97 -9.57 7.51
C GLY A 36 2.62 -9.68 6.79
N THR A 37 2.19 -8.62 6.09
CA THR A 37 0.97 -8.59 5.27
C THR A 37 1.26 -9.07 3.86
N ASN A 38 0.22 -9.21 3.03
CA ASN A 38 0.35 -9.72 1.67
C ASN A 38 0.32 -8.57 0.65
N PRO A 39 1.43 -8.31 -0.08
CA PRO A 39 1.57 -7.22 -1.04
C PRO A 39 0.83 -7.43 -2.36
N ASN A 40 -0.24 -8.22 -2.34
CA ASN A 40 -1.16 -8.37 -3.46
C ASN A 40 -2.61 -8.38 -2.97
N LYS A 41 -2.84 -8.09 -1.68
CA LYS A 41 -4.13 -8.19 -1.04
C LYS A 41 -4.27 -7.02 -0.09
N ALA A 42 -5.11 -6.08 -0.49
CA ALA A 42 -5.40 -4.85 0.24
C ALA A 42 -6.06 -5.00 1.61
N ASP A 43 -6.24 -6.22 2.11
CA ASP A 43 -6.85 -6.56 3.39
C ASP A 43 -6.30 -7.96 3.68
N THR A 44 -5.21 -8.12 4.40
CA THR A 44 -4.56 -9.43 4.51
C THR A 44 -5.41 -10.44 5.26
N ASP A 45 -5.93 -10.07 6.43
CA ASP A 45 -6.68 -11.00 7.28
C ASP A 45 -8.17 -11.18 6.93
N GLY A 46 -8.70 -10.31 6.06
CA GLY A 46 -10.03 -10.44 5.49
C GLY A 46 -11.16 -9.93 6.39
N ASP A 47 -10.88 -9.01 7.30
CA ASP A 47 -11.89 -8.43 8.20
C ASP A 47 -12.65 -7.25 7.59
N GLY A 48 -12.22 -6.78 6.42
CA GLY A 48 -12.82 -5.69 5.65
C GLY A 48 -12.14 -4.34 5.85
N PHE A 49 -11.07 -4.26 6.62
CA PHE A 49 -10.18 -3.10 6.68
C PHE A 49 -8.94 -3.32 5.82
N LYS A 50 -8.35 -2.21 5.39
CA LYS A 50 -7.15 -2.26 4.56
C LYS A 50 -5.92 -2.26 5.43
N ASP A 51 -4.90 -3.03 5.08
CA ASP A 51 -3.67 -3.15 5.88
C ASP A 51 -3.08 -1.77 6.21
N GLY A 52 -2.98 -0.89 5.21
CA GLY A 52 -2.51 0.48 5.37
C GLY A 52 -3.37 1.35 6.28
N GLU A 53 -4.71 1.19 6.22
CA GLU A 53 -5.62 1.91 7.10
C GLU A 53 -5.47 1.42 8.56
N GLU A 54 -5.26 0.12 8.74
CA GLU A 54 -5.05 -0.49 10.04
C GLU A 54 -3.74 -0.02 10.66
N ILE A 55 -2.63 -0.01 9.90
CA ILE A 55 -1.36 0.56 10.36
C ILE A 55 -1.51 2.02 10.78
N GLU A 56 -2.16 2.87 9.98
CA GLU A 56 -2.38 4.29 10.31
C GLU A 56 -3.18 4.46 11.62
N LYS A 57 -4.14 3.57 11.86
CA LYS A 57 -4.99 3.60 13.05
C LYS A 57 -4.41 2.80 14.23
N GLY A 58 -3.31 2.09 14.05
CA GLY A 58 -2.68 1.26 15.09
C GLY A 58 -3.34 -0.09 15.32
N TYR A 59 -4.05 -0.63 14.33
CA TYR A 59 -4.61 -1.98 14.31
C TYR A 59 -3.67 -2.98 13.63
N ASN A 60 -3.80 -4.24 13.99
CA ASN A 60 -3.00 -5.32 13.42
C ASN A 60 -3.55 -5.69 12.03
N PRO A 61 -2.76 -5.53 10.95
CA PRO A 61 -3.23 -5.76 9.58
C PRO A 61 -3.23 -7.25 9.16
N ASN A 62 -2.70 -8.13 10.02
CA ASN A 62 -2.65 -9.57 9.76
C ASN A 62 -3.42 -10.34 10.84
N GLY A 63 -4.49 -9.74 11.36
CA GLY A 63 -5.39 -10.41 12.27
C GLY A 63 -5.97 -9.51 13.35
N PRO A 64 -6.80 -10.07 14.23
CA PRO A 64 -7.59 -9.27 15.14
C PRO A 64 -6.75 -8.57 16.21
N GLY A 65 -7.05 -7.29 16.46
CA GLY A 65 -6.56 -6.56 17.63
C GLY A 65 -5.80 -5.28 17.28
N LYS A 66 -5.17 -4.68 18.29
CA LYS A 66 -4.29 -3.51 18.13
C LYS A 66 -2.85 -3.96 17.96
N LEU A 67 -2.06 -3.18 17.23
CA LEU A 67 -0.61 -3.37 17.10
C LEU A 67 0.16 -3.13 18.42
N PHE A 68 -0.46 -2.46 19.40
CA PHE A 68 0.13 -2.09 20.70
C PHE A 68 -0.85 -2.23 21.86
#